data_AF-T0ZC98-F1
#
_entry.id   AF-T0ZC98-F1
#
_cell.length_a   1.000
_cell.length_b   1.000
_cell.length_c   1.000
_cell.angle_alpha   90.00
_cell.angle_beta   90.00
_cell.angle_gamma   90.00
#
_symmetry.space_group_name_H-M   'P 1'
#
loop_
_entity.id
_entity.type
_entity.pdbx_description
1 polymer ?
#
loop_
_entity_poly.entity_id
_entity_poly.type
_entity_poly.pdbx_seq_one_letter_code
_entity_poly.pdbx_strand_id
1 'polypeptide(L)' 'MPQRCAWVPLHDPLYIAYHDVEWGVPLKDRRALFELLCLEGAQAGLSWRTILHRRAGYR' A
#
# COMPACT_ATOMS: atom_id res chain seq x y z
N MET A 1 -10.35 10.03 16.81
CA MET A 1 -9.73 9.22 15.74
C MET A 1 -8.37 9.83 15.43
N PRO A 2 -7.30 9.05 15.26
CA PRO A 2 -6.02 9.60 14.84
C PRO A 2 -6.21 10.34 13.50
N GLN A 3 -5.62 11.53 13.38
CA GLN A 3 -5.63 12.28 12.14
C GLN A 3 -4.73 11.57 11.14
N ARG A 4 -5.34 10.96 10.11
CA ARG A 4 -4.60 10.26 9.04
C ARG A 4 -4.04 11.24 8.03
N CYS A 5 -3.07 10.81 7.24
CA CYS A 5 -2.56 11.61 6.14
C CYS A 5 -3.69 11.98 5.16
N ALA A 6 -3.60 13.17 4.55
CA ALA A 6 -4.64 13.72 3.69
C ALA A 6 -4.93 12.87 2.43
N TRP A 7 -3.98 12.03 2.03
CA TRP A 7 -4.12 11.15 0.87
C TRP A 7 -4.90 9.85 1.17
N VAL A 8 -5.23 9.56 2.43
CA VAL A 8 -5.94 8.32 2.80
C VAL A 8 -7.42 8.44 2.44
N PRO A 9 -7.95 7.60 1.54
CA PRO A 9 -9.39 7.57 1.27
C PRO A 9 -10.14 6.92 2.46
N LEU A 10 -10.85 7.74 3.24
CA LEU A 10 -11.53 7.31 4.47
C LEU A 10 -12.71 6.34 4.25
N HIS A 11 -13.14 6.15 3.00
CA HIS A 11 -14.19 5.20 2.62
C HIS A 11 -13.64 3.84 2.18
N ASP A 12 -12.31 3.64 2.19
CA ASP A 12 -11.66 2.40 1.77
C ASP A 12 -10.97 1.72 2.96
N PRO A 13 -11.61 0.71 3.60
CA PRO A 13 -11.06 0.03 4.77
C PRO A 13 -9.72 -0.65 4.52
N LEU A 14 -9.48 -1.16 3.30
CA LEU A 14 -8.22 -1.81 2.94
C LEU A 14 -7.09 -0.78 2.87
N TYR A 15 -7.35 0.39 2.27
CA TYR A 15 -6.36 1.46 2.23
C TYR A 15 -6.09 2.01 3.63
N ILE A 16 -7.13 2.19 4.46
CA ILE A 16 -6.97 2.60 5.86
C ILE A 16 -6.05 1.62 6.60
N ALA A 17 -6.31 0.31 6.48
CA ALA A 17 -5.49 -0.70 7.13
C ALA A 17 -4.03 -0.62 6.65
N TYR A 18 -3.82 -0.57 5.33
CA TYR A 18 -2.48 -0.41 4.74
C TYR A 18 -1.75 0.83 5.28
N HIS A 19 -2.41 1.99 5.34
CA HIS A 19 -1.81 3.21 5.90
C HIS A 19 -1.45 3.02 7.38
N ASP A 20 -2.37 2.48 8.18
CA ASP A 20 -2.23 2.43 9.63
C ASP A 20 -1.20 1.38 10.08
N VAL A 21 -1.00 0.30 9.32
CA VAL A 21 -0.20 -0.86 9.77
C VAL A 21 0.97 -1.23 8.87
N GLU A 22 1.01 -0.76 7.62
CA GLU A 22 2.07 -1.11 6.66
C GLU A 22 2.88 0.11 6.19
N TRP A 23 2.21 1.22 5.88
CA TRP A 23 2.86 2.39 5.28
C TRP A 23 3.76 3.11 6.29
N GLY A 24 5.02 3.31 5.91
CA GLY A 24 6.02 3.97 6.77
C GLY A 24 6.55 3.10 7.92
N VAL A 25 6.07 1.85 8.06
CA VAL A 25 6.59 0.91 9.05
C VAL A 25 7.90 0.29 8.54
N PRO A 26 9.00 0.29 9.31
CA PRO A 26 10.27 -0.29 8.87
C PRO A 26 10.17 -1.77 8.48
N LEU A 27 10.37 -2.06 7.19
CA LEU A 27 10.37 -3.41 6.64
C LEU A 27 11.81 -3.89 6.40
N LYS A 28 12.19 -5.03 6.97
CA LYS A 28 13.55 -5.61 6.86
C LYS A 28 13.62 -6.91 6.08
N ASP A 29 12.48 -7.54 5.80
CA ASP A 29 12.45 -8.76 5.02
C ASP A 29 12.78 -8.47 3.55
N ARG A 30 13.76 -9.18 3.00
CA ARG A 30 14.28 -8.92 1.65
C ARG A 30 13.26 -9.23 0.55
N ARG A 31 12.45 -10.28 0.72
CA ARG A 31 11.44 -10.66 -0.27
C ARG A 31 10.27 -9.68 -0.25
N ALA A 32 9.82 -9.29 0.93
CA ALA A 32 8.77 -8.30 1.10
C ALA A 32 9.19 -6.92 0.58
N LEU A 33 10.46 -6.52 0.79
CA LEU A 33 11.01 -5.31 0.19
C LEU A 33 11.01 -5.36 -1.34
N PHE A 34 11.39 -6.50 -1.93
CA PHE A 34 11.32 -6.71 -3.38
C PHE A 34 9.88 -6.71 -3.90
N GLU A 35 8.94 -7.36 -3.20
CA GLU A 35 7.50 -7.30 -3.51
C GLU A 35 7.02 -5.84 -3.54
N LEU A 36 7.32 -5.06 -2.50
CA LEU A 36 6.93 -3.65 -2.43
C LEU A 36 7.52 -2.86 -3.60
N LEU A 37 8.82 -3.03 -3.90
CA LEU A 37 9.47 -2.38 -5.04
C LEU A 37 8.79 -2.71 -6.38
N CYS A 38 8.42 -3.96 -6.61
CA CYS A 38 7.70 -4.37 -7.82
C CYS A 38 6.30 -3.76 -7.91
N LEU A 39 5.57 -3.72 -6.78
CA LEU A 39 4.22 -3.12 -6.73
C LEU A 39 4.25 -1.61 -7.00
N GLU A 40 5.24 -0.89 -6.46
CA GLU A 40 5.45 0.53 -6.74
C GLU A 40 5.73 0.77 -8.23
N GLY A 41 6.52 -0.10 -8.88
CA GLY A 41 6.75 -0.04 -10.33
C GLY A 41 5.48 -0.27 -11.15
N ALA A 42 4.64 -1.22 -10.73
CA ALA A 42 3.35 -1.49 -11.38
C ALA A 42 2.36 -0.32 -11.27
N GLN A 43 2.60 0.64 -10.36
CA GLN A 43 1.75 1.81 -10.17
C GLN A 43 1.89 2.86 -11.29
N ALA A 44 2.84 2.74 -12.21
CA ALA A 44 3.08 3.74 -13.25
C ALA A 44 1.79 4.06 -14.05
N GLY A 45 1.30 5.29 -13.94
CA GLY A 45 0.06 5.75 -14.60
C GLY A 45 -1.26 5.33 -13.91
N LEU A 46 -1.19 4.71 -12.73
CA LEU A 46 -2.34 4.24 -11.95
C LEU A 46 -2.35 4.84 -10.54
N SER A 47 -3.48 4.69 -9.85
CA SER A 47 -3.55 4.99 -8.41
C SER A 47 -2.99 3.84 -7.57
N TRP A 48 -2.37 4.14 -6.43
CA TRP A 48 -1.93 3.10 -5.48
C TRP A 48 -3.09 2.21 -5.01
N ARG A 49 -4.30 2.79 -4.90
CA ARG A 49 -5.53 2.02 -4.61
C ARG A 49 -5.74 0.88 -5.60
N THR A 50 -5.52 1.11 -6.89
CA THR A 50 -5.63 0.09 -7.93
C THR A 50 -4.67 -1.07 -7.67
N ILE A 51 -3.41 -0.77 -7.33
CA ILE A 51 -2.40 -1.78 -7.04
C ILE A 51 -2.72 -2.53 -5.76
N LEU A 52 -3.08 -1.82 -4.68
CA LEU A 52 -3.39 -2.41 -3.38
C LEU A 52 -4.54 -3.42 -3.47
N HIS A 53 -5.61 -3.10 -4.20
CA HIS A 53 -6.75 -4.00 -4.42
C HIS A 53 -6.42 -5.18 -5.35
N ARG A 54 -5.37 -5.08 -6.17
CA ARG A 54 -4.89 -6.16 -7.06
C ARG A 54 -3.72 -6.94 -6.50
N ARG A 55 -3.15 -6.54 -5.35
CA ARG A 55 -1.94 -7.10 -4.75
C ARG A 55 -1.96 -8.62 -4.63
N ALA A 56 -3.10 -9.21 -4.28
CA ALA A 56 -3.25 -10.66 -4.17
C ALA A 56 -3.03 -11.39 -5.50
N GLY A 57 -3.30 -10.77 -6.65
CA GLY A 57 -3.06 -11.35 -7.97
C GLY A 57 -1.62 -11.19 -8.49
N TYR A 58 -0.78 -10.40 -7.82
CA TYR A 58 0.65 -10.27 -8.12
C TYR A 58 1.51 -11.28 -7.32
N ARG A 59 0.91 -11.96 -6.34
CA ARG A 59 1.56 -12.98 -5.49
C ARG A 59 1.35 -14.36 -6.08
#